data_AF-A0A1V5BQG8-F1
#
_entry.id   AF-A0A1V5BQG8-F1
#
_cell.length_a   1.000
_cell.length_b   1.000
_cell.length_c   1.000
_cell.angle_alpha   90.00
_cell.angle_beta   90.00
_cell.angle_gamma   90.00
#
_symmetry.space_group_name_H-M   'P 1'
#
loop_
_entity.id
_entity.type
_entity.pdbx_description
1 polymer ?
#
loop_
_entity_poly.entity_id
_entity_poly.type
_entity_poly.pdbx_seq_one_letter_code
_entity_poly.pdbx_strand_id
1 'polypeptide(L)'
;MMSNENKIPDFTTLQEAREFWEKHSLVDFSKNLEVAKEVKFKRKGKLVVSIDLGKEDENFLFQLAKKKGVKYSDLITSWVKEHLLES
;
A
#
# COMPACT_ATOMS: atom_id res chain seq x y z
N MET A 1 35.42 28.96 -8.78
CA MET A 1 34.17 29.23 -9.53
C MET A 1 33.00 28.82 -8.63
N MET A 2 31.94 29.62 -8.67
CA MET A 2 30.94 29.86 -7.62
C MET A 2 30.27 28.58 -7.08
N SER A 3 30.46 28.32 -5.80
CA SER A 3 29.74 27.31 -5.02
C SER A 3 28.34 27.82 -4.72
N ASN A 4 27.36 27.54 -5.59
CA ASN A 4 25.97 27.82 -5.26
C ASN A 4 25.46 26.68 -4.38
N GLU A 5 25.49 26.90 -3.07
CA GLU A 5 24.90 26.02 -2.07
C GLU A 5 23.37 26.08 -2.19
N ASN A 6 22.79 25.25 -3.06
CA ASN A 6 21.35 25.13 -3.24
C ASN A 6 20.70 24.54 -1.98
N LYS A 7 20.44 25.37 -0.98
CA LYS A 7 19.69 24.98 0.23
C LYS A 7 18.22 24.81 -0.14
N ILE A 8 17.61 23.71 0.29
CA ILE A 8 16.17 23.49 0.16
C ILE A 8 15.47 24.48 1.12
N PRO A 9 14.59 25.38 0.64
CA PRO A 9 13.86 26.28 1.51
C PRO A 9 12.86 25.50 2.39
N ASP A 10 12.66 25.96 3.63
CA ASP A 10 11.62 25.42 4.52
C ASP A 10 10.23 25.79 3.95
N PHE A 11 9.56 24.81 3.33
CA PHE A 11 8.22 25.03 2.81
C PHE A 11 7.22 25.12 3.96
N THR A 12 6.53 26.26 4.05
CA THR A 12 5.46 26.45 5.03
C THR A 12 4.16 25.76 4.58
N THR A 13 3.98 25.55 3.26
CA THR A 13 2.81 24.89 2.69
C THR A 13 3.17 23.86 1.61
N LEU A 14 2.31 22.85 1.44
CA LEU A 14 2.46 21.81 0.42
C LEU A 14 2.34 22.36 -1.02
N GLN A 15 1.65 23.48 -1.22
CA GLN A 15 1.47 24.10 -2.53
C GLN A 15 2.75 24.77 -3.02
N GLU A 16 3.42 25.53 -2.15
CA GLU A 16 4.73 26.15 -2.46
C GLU A 16 5.80 25.10 -2.74
N ALA A 17 5.78 24.00 -2.00
CA ALA A 17 6.66 22.86 -2.27
C ALA A 17 6.44 22.29 -3.68
N ARG A 18 5.19 22.14 -4.11
CA ARG A 18 4.85 21.63 -5.46
C ARG A 18 5.38 22.58 -6.54
N GLU A 19 5.07 23.87 -6.45
CA GLU A 19 5.45 24.86 -7.45
C GLU A 19 6.98 25.00 -7.56
N PHE A 20 7.69 24.82 -6.44
CA PHE A 20 9.15 24.77 -6.41
C PHE A 20 9.69 23.51 -7.10
N TRP A 21 9.18 22.32 -6.76
CA TRP A 21 9.61 21.06 -7.39
C TRP A 21 9.18 20.93 -8.86
N GLU A 22 8.17 21.66 -9.33
CA GLU A 22 7.84 21.76 -10.74
C GLU A 22 8.90 22.54 -11.54
N LYS A 23 9.59 23.49 -10.89
CA LYS A 23 10.61 24.35 -11.51
C LYS A 23 12.04 23.88 -11.26
N HIS A 24 12.27 23.06 -10.24
CA HIS A 24 13.59 22.64 -9.79
C HIS A 24 13.76 21.12 -9.86
N SER A 25 14.85 20.65 -10.45
CA SER A 25 15.17 19.22 -10.52
C SER A 25 15.73 18.73 -9.18
N LEU A 26 15.26 17.56 -8.74
CA LEU A 26 15.76 16.87 -7.54
C LEU A 26 17.27 16.63 -7.56
N VAL A 27 17.86 16.52 -8.75
CA VAL A 27 19.30 16.26 -8.95
C VAL A 27 20.15 17.44 -8.46
N ASP A 28 19.65 18.67 -8.60
CA ASP A 28 20.36 19.90 -8.18
C ASP A 28 20.48 20.05 -6.66
N PHE A 29 19.68 19.29 -5.91
CA PHE A 29 19.65 19.30 -4.44
C PHE A 29 20.20 18.01 -3.84
N SER A 30 20.74 17.10 -4.68
CA SER A 30 21.25 15.78 -4.29
C SER A 30 22.26 15.78 -3.14
N LYS A 31 23.06 16.85 -3.00
CA LYS A 31 24.02 17.02 -1.89
C LYS A 31 23.38 17.37 -0.54
N ASN A 32 22.15 17.88 -0.54
CA ASN A 32 21.39 18.28 0.65
C ASN A 32 20.30 17.27 1.02
N LEU A 33 20.19 16.15 0.29
CA LEU A 33 19.24 15.10 0.61
C LEU A 33 19.87 14.12 1.62
N GLU A 34 19.21 13.93 2.75
CA GLU A 34 19.57 12.86 3.68
C GLU A 34 19.07 11.51 3.14
N VAL A 35 19.93 10.49 3.21
CA VAL A 35 19.52 9.11 2.88
C VAL A 35 18.46 8.68 3.88
N ALA A 36 17.24 8.42 3.40
CA ALA A 36 16.17 7.89 4.24
C ALA A 36 16.56 6.54 4.83
N LYS A 37 16.97 6.52 6.11
CA LYS A 37 17.50 5.33 6.80
C LYS A 37 16.43 4.28 7.12
N GLU A 38 15.16 4.68 7.16
CA GLU A 38 14.03 3.79 7.48
C GLU A 38 12.85 4.02 6.53
N VAL A 39 12.98 3.55 5.29
CA VAL A 39 11.80 3.40 4.43
C VAL A 39 10.99 2.21 4.94
N LYS A 40 10.07 2.48 5.88
CA LYS A 40 9.12 1.48 6.38
C LYS A 40 8.07 1.17 5.32
N PHE A 41 8.39 0.25 4.41
CA PHE A 41 7.38 -0.39 3.58
C PHE A 41 6.47 -1.22 4.47
N LYS A 42 5.36 -0.62 4.95
CA LYS A 42 4.29 -1.37 5.60
C LYS A 42 3.62 -2.25 4.54
N ARG A 43 4.14 -3.47 4.33
CA ARG A 43 3.34 -4.51 3.68
C ARG A 43 2.08 -4.63 4.52
N LYS A 44 0.89 -4.41 3.92
CA LYS A 44 -0.37 -4.75 4.57
C LYS A 44 -0.28 -6.23 4.91
N GLY A 45 -0.02 -6.56 6.18
CA GLY A 45 0.10 -7.92 6.68
C GLY A 45 -1.26 -8.58 6.61
N LYS A 46 -1.62 -9.06 5.43
CA LYS A 46 -2.78 -9.93 5.26
C LYS A 46 -2.32 -11.34 5.65
N LEU A 47 -3.02 -11.95 6.60
CA LEU A 47 -2.86 -13.36 6.92
C LEU A 47 -3.24 -14.16 5.66
N VAL A 48 -2.31 -14.99 5.18
CA VAL A 48 -2.55 -15.91 4.08
C VAL A 48 -2.75 -17.29 4.68
N VAL A 49 -3.95 -17.84 4.53
CA VAL A 49 -4.30 -19.19 4.99
C VAL A 49 -4.45 -20.07 3.75
N SER A 50 -3.71 -21.17 3.70
CA SER A 50 -3.95 -22.23 2.73
C SER A 50 -4.92 -23.22 3.36
N ILE A 51 -6.05 -23.47 2.70
CA ILE A 51 -7.10 -24.38 3.16
C ILE A 51 -7.12 -25.54 2.17
N ASP A 52 -7.00 -26.76 2.68
CA ASP A 52 -7.21 -27.96 1.87
C ASP A 52 -8.72 -28.19 1.75
N LEU A 53 -9.23 -28.06 0.53
CA LEU A 53 -10.64 -28.24 0.20
C LEU A 53 -10.75 -29.30 -0.90
N GLY A 54 -11.76 -30.16 -0.80
CA GLY A 54 -12.06 -31.08 -1.89
C GLY A 54 -12.44 -30.32 -3.16
N LYS A 55 -12.22 -30.92 -4.33
CA LYS A 55 -12.60 -30.32 -5.63
C LYS A 55 -14.10 -29.97 -5.70
N GLU A 56 -14.93 -30.74 -5.01
CA GLU A 56 -16.38 -30.51 -4.95
C GLU A 56 -16.70 -29.26 -4.13
N ASP A 57 -16.03 -29.08 -2.98
CA ASP A 57 -16.19 -27.92 -2.10
C ASP A 57 -15.69 -26.64 -2.76
N GLU A 58 -14.55 -26.71 -3.47
CA GLU A 58 -14.00 -25.59 -4.23
C GLU A 58 -14.99 -25.10 -5.29
N ASN A 59 -15.55 -26.03 -6.08
CA ASN A 59 -16.52 -25.67 -7.11
C ASN A 59 -17.80 -25.10 -6.49
N PHE A 60 -18.27 -25.67 -5.37
CA PHE A 60 -19.42 -25.15 -4.66
C PHE A 60 -19.19 -23.71 -4.15
N LEU A 61 -18.04 -23.45 -3.53
CA LEU A 61 -17.61 -22.11 -3.11
C LEU A 61 -17.57 -21.13 -4.27
N PHE A 62 -17.02 -21.54 -5.41
CA PHE A 62 -16.96 -20.71 -6.61
C PHE A 62 -18.36 -20.36 -7.12
N GLN A 63 -19.27 -21.33 -7.22
CA GLN A 63 -20.66 -21.08 -7.65
C GLN A 63 -21.40 -20.18 -6.67
N LEU A 64 -21.22 -20.40 -5.36
CA LEU A 64 -21.84 -19.59 -4.32
C LEU A 64 -21.37 -18.14 -4.36
N ALA A 65 -20.05 -17.94 -4.53
CA ALA A 65 -19.45 -16.62 -4.69
C ALA A 65 -19.97 -15.91 -5.95
N LYS A 66 -20.05 -16.64 -7.08
CA LYS A 66 -20.59 -16.14 -8.34
C LYS A 66 -22.06 -15.72 -8.21
N LYS A 67 -22.89 -16.51 -7.53
CA LYS A 67 -24.30 -16.19 -7.27
C LYS A 67 -24.46 -14.93 -6.41
N LYS A 68 -23.54 -14.70 -5.46
CA LYS A 68 -23.51 -13.50 -4.61
C LYS A 68 -22.80 -12.31 -5.25
N GLY A 69 -22.18 -12.47 -6.43
CA GLY A 69 -21.44 -11.41 -7.11
C GLY A 69 -20.13 -11.00 -6.40
N VAL A 70 -19.59 -11.86 -5.54
CA VAL A 70 -18.38 -11.61 -4.75
C VAL A 70 -17.27 -12.59 -5.14
N LYS A 71 -16.02 -12.30 -4.78
CA LYS A 71 -14.92 -13.27 -4.95
C LYS A 71 -15.03 -14.35 -3.87
N TYR A 72 -14.65 -15.58 -4.21
CA TYR A 72 -14.62 -16.68 -3.25
C TYR A 72 -13.73 -16.37 -2.03
N SER A 73 -12.63 -15.64 -2.22
CA SER A 73 -11.76 -15.19 -1.13
C SER A 73 -12.44 -14.22 -0.16
N ASP A 74 -13.29 -13.32 -0.68
CA ASP A 74 -14.03 -12.37 0.17
C ASP A 74 -15.15 -13.09 0.93
N LEU A 75 -15.79 -14.08 0.31
CA LEU A 75 -16.78 -14.94 0.94
C LEU A 75 -16.18 -15.73 2.12
N ILE A 76 -15.04 -16.39 1.90
CA ILE A 76 -14.31 -17.12 2.96
C ILE A 76 -13.90 -16.15 4.08
N THR A 77 -13.40 -14.96 3.73
CA THR A 77 -13.02 -13.95 4.72
C THR A 77 -14.22 -13.50 5.57
N SER A 78 -15.40 -13.35 4.97
CA SER A 78 -16.64 -13.02 5.70
C SER A 78 -16.97 -14.10 6.71
N TRP A 79 -17.03 -15.36 6.26
CA TRP A 79 -17.37 -16.49 7.13
C TRP A 79 -16.42 -16.66 8.31
N VAL A 80 -15.11 -16.52 8.07
CA VAL A 80 -14.10 -16.58 9.14
C VAL A 80 -14.33 -15.45 10.15
N LYS A 81 -14.63 -14.23 9.69
CA LYS A 81 -14.92 -13.10 10.59
C LYS A 81 -16.20 -13.29 11.38
N GLU A 82 -17.26 -13.81 10.74
CA GLU A 82 -18.54 -14.10 11.39
C GLU A 82 -18.33 -15.09 12.54
N HIS A 83 -17.65 -16.21 12.30
CA HIS A 83 -17.37 -17.21 13.34
C HIS A 83 -16.47 -16.70 14.47
N LEU A 84 -15.52 -15.81 14.17
CA LEU A 84 -14.65 -15.18 15.18
C LEU A 84 -15.39 -14.15 16.04
N LEU A 85 -16.47 -13.56 15.54
CA LEU A 85 -17.32 -12.62 16.29
C LEU A 85 -18.32 -13.35 17.20
N GLU A 86 -18.66 -14.59 16.86
CA GLU A 86 -19.56 -15.45 17.65
C GLU A 86 -18.85 -16.27 18.75
N SER A 87 -17.51 -16.21 18.84
CA SER A 87 -16.70 -16.91 19.88
C SER A 87 -16.35 -16.04 21.08
#